data_AF-A0A177F921-F1
#
_entry.id   AF-A0A177F921-F1
#
_cell.length_a   1.000
_cell.length_b   1.000
_cell.length_c   1.000
_cell.angle_alpha   90.00
_cell.angle_beta   90.00
_cell.angle_gamma   90.00
#
_symmetry.space_group_name_H-M   'P 1'
#
loop_
_entity.id
_entity.type
_entity.pdbx_description
1 polymer ?
#
loop_
_entity_poly.entity_id
_entity_poly.type
_entity_poly.pdbx_seq_one_letter_code
_entity_poly.pdbx_strand_id
1 'polypeptide(L)'
;MSGTELGIAVIGAVVALITAYKDAGSIVENIKESRKAKGASPPSLALEESLQEGHQEIEKITAKGIQRFGSSFEQGDGEHHSGFVPFAGVPLTSCLEDVAHRALQSLTIEVQASFLRHLMLASKDDDIMDFEACIDSAITARLRAVTILNELYLRQQKSCGLNSQVRTPVPAAEETKQVIETPSERDDHASSNLEPKPLTLRSLQLPAKIIRPPPDEMKEVFEAPATAERKSRSESLESGTHPCPGQVPRKSSWNVFQKLHRTSSAEKENGSMLSQATSRPASDITSSTSPSIRSVDDPHRSHVMTPPISPVLTLSPVDVMAGAGLCKGAYYIQQGIYEKGVRVSMKNLEWACYCRKCSFATPADRDDRGRARFDDKSHATRDLRWRSLLLFKSHISSSRQNTRVYRCLLCVLVGDVTSVYQGEHHLFEHMFHHQGGVLNGVELWGPICLDPGGPRMGSERTFDICFAENPRFALPKDAFEMSVTTEIVEADGTEIYGENLFKNQRIEGVQR
;
A
#
# COMPACT_ATOMS: atom_id res chain seq x y z
N MET A 1 34.47 -2.26 23.46
CA MET A 1 33.11 -2.82 23.42
C MET A 1 32.47 -2.36 22.13
N SER A 2 32.13 -3.28 21.25
CA SER A 2 31.44 -2.99 19.99
C SER A 2 30.03 -2.50 20.31
N GLY A 3 29.75 -1.23 20.00
CA GLY A 3 28.37 -0.76 19.95
C GLY A 3 27.67 -1.55 18.85
N THR A 4 26.62 -2.28 19.20
CA THR A 4 25.68 -2.80 18.22
C THR A 4 25.05 -1.60 17.54
N GLU A 5 25.51 -1.28 16.34
CA GLU A 5 24.67 -0.60 15.36
C GLU A 5 23.39 -1.44 15.28
N LEU A 6 22.27 -0.91 15.80
CA LEU A 6 20.97 -1.43 15.46
C LEU A 6 20.75 -1.07 14.00
N GLY A 7 21.27 -1.94 13.12
CA GLY A 7 20.95 -1.93 11.71
C GLY A 7 19.44 -1.92 11.53
N ILE A 8 19.01 -1.36 10.40
CA ILE A 8 17.61 -1.13 10.02
C ILE A 8 16.98 -2.47 9.61
N ALA A 9 16.98 -3.43 10.54
CA ALA A 9 16.75 -4.84 10.31
C ALA A 9 15.26 -5.17 10.36
N VAL A 10 14.79 -5.91 9.36
CA VAL A 10 13.40 -6.38 9.24
C VAL A 10 12.94 -7.09 10.53
N ILE A 11 13.81 -7.87 11.17
CA ILE A 11 13.50 -8.56 12.43
C ILE A 11 13.15 -7.60 13.56
N GLY A 12 13.79 -6.43 13.65
CA GLY A 12 13.44 -5.43 14.67
C GLY A 12 11.98 -4.97 14.54
N ALA A 13 11.53 -4.74 13.29
CA ALA A 13 10.15 -4.38 13.01
C ALA A 13 9.17 -5.56 13.24
N VAL A 14 9.55 -6.79 12.86
CA VAL A 14 8.74 -8.00 13.12
C VAL A 14 8.57 -8.24 14.63
N VAL A 15 9.64 -8.14 15.42
CA VAL A 15 9.59 -8.33 16.87
C VAL A 15 8.69 -7.27 17.51
N ALA A 16 8.79 -6.01 17.10
CA ALA A 16 7.91 -4.95 17.58
C ALA A 16 6.42 -5.22 17.25
N LEU A 17 6.13 -5.73 16.05
CA LEU A 17 4.78 -6.13 15.65
C LEU A 17 4.25 -7.31 16.48
N ILE A 18 5.05 -8.37 16.65
CA ILE A 18 4.70 -9.53 17.49
C ILE A 18 4.45 -9.11 18.94
N THR A 19 5.26 -8.19 19.48
CA THR A 19 5.05 -7.62 20.81
C THR A 19 3.72 -6.87 20.90
N ALA A 20 3.35 -6.07 19.90
CA ALA A 20 2.06 -5.38 19.88
C ALA A 20 0.84 -6.33 19.96
N TYR A 21 0.91 -7.50 19.31
CA TYR A 21 -0.12 -8.54 19.44
C TYR A 21 -0.14 -9.20 20.83
N LYS A 22 1.03 -9.48 21.42
CA LYS A 22 1.14 -10.06 22.78
C LYS A 22 0.69 -9.09 23.88
N ASP A 23 0.99 -7.81 23.73
CA ASP A 23 0.52 -6.73 24.60
C ASP A 23 -1.01 -6.60 24.52
N ALA A 24 -1.58 -6.63 23.30
CA ALA A 24 -3.03 -6.63 23.10
C ALA A 24 -3.72 -7.83 23.76
N GLY A 25 -3.19 -9.04 23.59
CA GLY A 25 -3.70 -10.24 24.27
C GLY A 25 -3.64 -10.12 25.81
N SER A 26 -2.55 -9.57 26.33
CA SER A 26 -2.39 -9.31 27.77
C SER A 26 -3.41 -8.28 28.30
N ILE A 27 -3.77 -7.28 27.50
CA ILE A 27 -4.85 -6.34 27.83
C ILE A 27 -6.21 -7.04 27.82
N VAL A 28 -6.48 -7.93 26.87
CA VAL A 28 -7.74 -8.71 26.82
C VAL A 28 -7.89 -9.60 28.06
N GLU A 29 -6.83 -10.26 28.54
CA GLU A 29 -6.87 -11.01 29.81
C GLU A 29 -7.16 -10.10 31.01
N ASN A 30 -6.52 -8.94 31.11
CA ASN A 30 -6.82 -7.97 32.17
C ASN A 30 -8.30 -7.50 32.13
N ILE A 31 -8.89 -7.36 30.93
CA ILE A 31 -10.32 -7.05 30.76
C ILE A 31 -11.18 -8.24 31.23
N LYS A 32 -10.83 -9.48 30.89
CA LYS A 32 -11.52 -10.70 31.34
C LYS A 32 -11.55 -10.80 32.86
N GLU A 33 -10.41 -10.60 33.52
CA GLU A 33 -10.32 -10.63 34.99
C GLU A 33 -11.14 -9.51 35.63
N SER A 34 -11.04 -8.28 35.11
CA SER A 34 -11.81 -7.12 35.56
C SER A 34 -13.33 -7.34 35.44
N ARG A 35 -13.81 -7.79 34.28
CA ARG A 35 -15.24 -8.06 34.04
C ARG A 35 -15.75 -9.22 34.88
N LYS A 36 -14.97 -10.30 35.01
CA LYS A 36 -15.27 -11.43 35.91
C LYS A 36 -15.44 -10.99 37.37
N ALA A 37 -14.59 -10.09 37.86
CA ALA A 37 -14.71 -9.54 39.22
C ALA A 37 -15.97 -8.68 39.43
N LYS A 38 -16.51 -8.07 38.35
CA LYS A 38 -17.74 -7.26 38.36
C LYS A 38 -19.01 -8.04 38.02
N GLY A 39 -18.89 -9.30 37.58
CA GLY A 39 -20.01 -10.10 37.08
C GLY A 39 -20.46 -9.75 35.65
N ALA A 40 -19.64 -9.03 34.88
CA ALA A 40 -19.89 -8.68 33.48
C ALA A 40 -19.41 -9.79 32.52
N SER A 41 -19.95 -9.80 31.30
CA SER A 41 -19.58 -10.75 30.25
C SER A 41 -18.15 -10.55 29.72
N PRO A 42 -17.40 -11.63 29.46
CA PRO A 42 -16.04 -11.53 28.90
C PRO A 42 -16.05 -10.97 27.46
N PRO A 43 -14.90 -10.51 26.95
CA PRO A 43 -14.68 -10.23 25.53
C PRO A 43 -15.00 -11.44 24.63
N SER A 44 -15.17 -11.18 23.33
CA SER A 44 -15.38 -12.22 22.32
C SER A 44 -14.18 -13.16 22.20
N LEU A 45 -14.42 -14.48 22.16
CA LEU A 45 -13.38 -15.48 21.89
C LEU A 45 -12.69 -15.25 20.53
N ALA A 46 -13.42 -14.74 19.53
CA ALA A 46 -12.88 -14.45 18.21
C ALA A 46 -11.79 -13.35 18.24
N LEU A 47 -11.80 -12.46 19.25
CA LEU A 47 -10.73 -11.49 19.46
C LEU A 47 -9.44 -12.16 19.98
N GLU A 48 -9.57 -13.09 20.94
CA GLU A 48 -8.45 -13.85 21.46
C GLU A 48 -7.81 -14.70 20.35
N GLU A 49 -8.63 -15.43 19.59
CA GLU A 49 -8.19 -16.22 18.43
C GLU A 49 -7.49 -15.34 17.38
N SER A 50 -8.08 -14.19 17.01
CA SER A 50 -7.48 -13.29 16.02
C SER A 50 -6.14 -12.69 16.46
N LEU A 51 -5.96 -12.40 17.75
CA LEU A 51 -4.70 -11.92 18.31
C LEU A 51 -3.65 -13.04 18.43
N GLN A 52 -4.09 -14.26 18.71
CA GLN A 52 -3.25 -15.46 18.80
C GLN A 52 -2.73 -15.88 17.41
N GLU A 53 -3.63 -16.02 16.43
CA GLU A 53 -3.29 -16.33 15.04
C GLU A 53 -2.37 -15.27 14.43
N GLY A 54 -2.65 -13.99 14.70
CA GLY A 54 -1.88 -12.84 14.24
C GLY A 54 -0.39 -12.98 14.46
N HIS A 55 0.03 -13.18 15.72
CA HIS A 55 1.46 -13.30 16.01
C HIS A 55 2.05 -14.65 15.58
N GLN A 56 1.30 -15.75 15.70
CA GLN A 56 1.78 -17.09 15.32
C GLN A 56 2.11 -17.19 13.82
N GLU A 57 1.27 -16.61 12.95
CA GLU A 57 1.53 -16.60 11.51
C GLU A 57 2.72 -15.73 11.14
N ILE A 58 2.84 -14.54 11.74
CA ILE A 58 3.96 -13.61 11.53
C ILE A 58 5.28 -14.25 12.00
N GLU A 59 5.29 -14.93 13.15
CA GLU A 59 6.44 -15.66 13.66
C GLU A 59 6.82 -16.84 12.74
N LYS A 60 5.83 -17.62 12.29
CA LYS A 60 6.01 -18.77 11.38
C LYS A 60 6.58 -18.39 10.02
N ILE A 61 6.08 -17.33 9.37
CA ILE A 61 6.62 -16.87 8.08
C ILE A 61 8.02 -16.29 8.24
N THR A 62 8.28 -15.56 9.32
CA THR A 62 9.61 -15.00 9.62
C THR A 62 10.63 -16.10 9.85
N ALA A 63 10.31 -17.10 10.69
CA ALA A 63 11.17 -18.26 10.93
C ALA A 63 11.49 -19.02 9.64
N LYS A 64 10.51 -19.17 8.73
CA LYS A 64 10.72 -19.77 7.40
C LYS A 64 11.65 -18.94 6.51
N GLY A 65 11.58 -17.61 6.60
CA GLY A 65 12.49 -16.70 5.90
C GLY A 65 13.94 -16.82 6.41
N ILE A 66 14.13 -16.69 7.71
CA ILE A 66 15.44 -16.86 8.38
C ILE A 66 16.03 -18.25 8.08
N GLN A 67 15.23 -19.32 8.19
CA GLN A 67 15.68 -20.69 7.90
C GLN A 67 16.22 -20.85 6.47
N ARG A 68 15.67 -20.10 5.49
CA ARG A 68 16.04 -20.25 4.08
C ARG A 68 17.19 -19.33 3.65
N PHE A 69 17.25 -18.10 4.14
CA PHE A 69 18.19 -17.08 3.66
C PHE A 69 19.14 -16.53 4.74
N GLY A 70 18.98 -16.96 6.00
CA GLY A 70 19.82 -16.54 7.12
C GLY A 70 19.77 -15.03 7.34
N SER A 71 20.94 -14.46 7.65
CA SER A 71 21.11 -13.03 7.97
C SER A 71 20.62 -12.07 6.87
N SER A 72 20.59 -12.50 5.60
CA SER A 72 20.03 -11.65 4.54
C SER A 72 18.52 -11.41 4.73
N PHE A 73 17.75 -12.40 5.21
CA PHE A 73 16.35 -12.19 5.59
C PHE A 73 16.23 -11.25 6.78
N GLU A 74 17.20 -11.29 7.69
CA GLU A 74 17.18 -10.50 8.91
C GLU A 74 17.43 -9.01 8.63
N GLN A 75 18.42 -8.73 7.77
CA GLN A 75 18.77 -7.39 7.29
C GLN A 75 17.67 -6.82 6.39
N GLY A 76 17.09 -7.65 5.51
CA GLY A 76 15.98 -7.28 4.63
C GLY A 76 16.41 -7.05 3.18
N ASP A 77 16.09 -5.87 2.65
CA ASP A 77 16.20 -5.58 1.21
C ASP A 77 17.54 -4.89 0.83
N GLY A 78 18.39 -4.46 1.78
CA GLY A 78 19.38 -3.39 1.57
C GLY A 78 20.90 -3.71 1.66
N GLU A 79 21.38 -4.92 1.33
CA GLU A 79 22.82 -5.27 1.57
C GLU A 79 23.66 -5.77 0.38
N HIS A 80 23.18 -5.70 -0.87
CA HIS A 80 23.90 -6.32 -2.01
C HIS A 80 24.68 -5.40 -2.97
N HIS A 81 24.86 -4.10 -2.67
CA HIS A 81 25.55 -3.15 -3.57
C HIS A 81 26.73 -2.35 -2.98
N SER A 82 27.38 -2.84 -1.91
CA SER A 82 28.63 -2.23 -1.38
C SER A 82 29.89 -2.48 -2.23
N GLY A 83 29.80 -3.23 -3.34
CA GLY A 83 30.95 -3.61 -4.18
C GLY A 83 31.37 -2.62 -5.26
N PHE A 84 30.57 -1.58 -5.56
CA PHE A 84 30.88 -0.63 -6.63
C PHE A 84 31.24 0.75 -6.07
N VAL A 85 32.54 1.04 -6.01
CA VAL A 85 33.05 2.36 -5.60
C VAL A 85 32.68 3.39 -6.67
N PRO A 86 31.86 4.42 -6.38
CA PRO A 86 31.46 5.38 -7.40
C PRO A 86 32.64 6.28 -7.77
N PHE A 87 33.22 6.07 -8.95
CA PHE A 87 34.06 7.09 -9.57
C PHE A 87 33.20 8.34 -9.82
N ALA A 88 33.58 9.47 -9.21
CA ALA A 88 32.96 10.79 -9.32
C ALA A 88 31.58 11.01 -8.66
N GLY A 89 31.55 10.97 -7.32
CA GLY A 89 31.23 12.20 -6.57
C GLY A 89 29.78 12.71 -6.47
N VAL A 90 28.75 11.93 -6.80
CA VAL A 90 27.34 12.30 -6.53
C VAL A 90 26.63 11.18 -5.76
N PRO A 91 26.39 11.32 -4.44
CA PRO A 91 25.63 10.37 -3.66
C PRO A 91 24.13 10.62 -3.82
N LEU A 92 23.51 9.94 -4.79
CA LEU A 92 22.05 9.80 -4.87
C LEU A 92 21.64 8.32 -4.74
N THR A 93 20.44 8.10 -4.20
CA THR A 93 19.66 6.84 -4.13
C THR A 93 19.99 5.73 -3.11
N SER A 94 20.74 5.96 -2.02
CA SER A 94 20.81 4.95 -0.93
C SER A 94 19.57 4.89 -0.01
N CYS A 95 18.57 5.76 -0.21
CA CYS A 95 17.41 5.87 0.70
C CYS A 95 16.20 5.00 0.32
N LEU A 96 16.26 4.22 -0.77
CA LEU A 96 15.11 3.49 -1.32
C LEU A 96 15.04 2.00 -0.96
N GLU A 97 16.13 1.40 -0.48
CA GLU A 97 16.23 -0.06 -0.40
C GLU A 97 15.45 -0.67 0.78
N ASP A 98 15.23 0.03 1.90
CA ASP A 98 14.53 -0.52 3.10
C ASP A 98 12.99 -0.65 2.94
N VAL A 99 12.51 -1.37 1.93
CA VAL A 99 11.07 -1.47 1.62
C VAL A 99 10.32 -2.30 2.67
N ALA A 100 10.73 -3.56 2.90
CA ALA A 100 10.04 -4.43 3.86
C ALA A 100 10.08 -3.88 5.29
N HIS A 101 11.25 -3.38 5.72
CA HIS A 101 11.43 -2.83 7.06
C HIS A 101 10.51 -1.63 7.32
N ARG A 102 10.47 -0.63 6.41
CA ARG A 102 9.60 0.55 6.58
C ARG A 102 8.12 0.18 6.55
N ALA A 103 7.71 -0.73 5.66
CA ALA A 103 6.34 -1.20 5.60
C ALA A 103 5.89 -1.88 6.92
N LEU A 104 6.75 -2.71 7.52
CA LEU A 104 6.49 -3.35 8.81
C LEU A 104 6.51 -2.36 9.99
N GLN A 105 7.39 -1.36 9.99
CA GLN A 105 7.37 -0.29 10.99
C GLN A 105 6.08 0.53 10.94
N SER A 106 5.67 1.00 9.75
CA SER A 106 4.41 1.72 9.58
C SER A 106 3.21 0.88 10.02
N LEU A 107 3.18 -0.40 9.67
CA LEU A 107 2.15 -1.33 10.11
C LEU A 107 2.14 -1.52 11.64
N THR A 108 3.30 -1.60 12.28
CA THR A 108 3.41 -1.72 13.75
C THR A 108 2.78 -0.52 14.46
N ILE A 109 3.06 0.69 13.99
CA ILE A 109 2.49 1.93 14.55
C ILE A 109 0.96 1.95 14.37
N GLU A 110 0.47 1.55 13.20
CA GLU A 110 -0.96 1.45 12.89
C GLU A 110 -1.68 0.46 13.82
N VAL A 111 -1.08 -0.72 14.02
CA VAL A 111 -1.59 -1.79 14.89
C VAL A 111 -1.63 -1.35 16.35
N GLN A 112 -0.52 -0.80 16.87
CA GLN A 112 -0.46 -0.30 18.25
C GLN A 112 -1.52 0.79 18.48
N ALA A 113 -1.68 1.73 17.55
CA ALA A 113 -2.69 2.78 17.64
C ALA A 113 -4.14 2.24 17.61
N SER A 114 -4.43 1.21 16.81
CA SER A 114 -5.76 0.60 16.76
C SER A 114 -6.08 -0.21 18.02
N PHE A 115 -5.17 -1.09 18.44
CA PHE A 115 -5.35 -1.92 19.64
C PHE A 115 -5.46 -1.07 20.91
N LEU A 116 -4.59 -0.06 21.09
CA LEU A 116 -4.72 0.86 22.23
C LEU A 116 -6.06 1.61 22.20
N ARG A 117 -6.54 2.09 21.05
CA ARG A 117 -7.84 2.77 20.96
C ARG A 117 -8.99 1.86 21.41
N HIS A 118 -9.11 0.67 20.84
CA HIS A 118 -10.27 -0.19 21.10
C HIS A 118 -10.20 -0.83 22.50
N LEU A 119 -9.04 -1.38 22.89
CA LEU A 119 -8.90 -2.09 24.16
C LEU A 119 -8.86 -1.15 25.37
N MET A 120 -8.32 0.07 25.27
CA MET A 120 -8.39 1.04 26.38
C MET A 120 -9.79 1.61 26.61
N LEU A 121 -10.68 1.55 25.62
CA LEU A 121 -12.10 1.89 25.81
C LEU A 121 -12.78 0.74 26.55
N ALA A 122 -12.66 -0.49 26.04
CA ALA A 122 -13.26 -1.68 26.66
C ALA A 122 -12.72 -2.03 28.06
N SER A 123 -11.54 -1.53 28.45
CA SER A 123 -11.02 -1.67 29.82
C SER A 123 -11.58 -0.67 30.83
N LYS A 124 -12.17 0.43 30.36
CA LYS A 124 -12.80 1.47 31.19
C LYS A 124 -14.31 1.30 31.29
N ASP A 125 -14.91 0.76 30.23
CA ASP A 125 -16.35 0.61 30.08
C ASP A 125 -16.68 -0.87 29.84
N ASP A 126 -17.43 -1.45 30.78
CA ASP A 126 -17.83 -2.87 30.74
C ASP A 126 -18.99 -3.12 29.76
N ASP A 127 -19.74 -2.08 29.38
CA ASP A 127 -20.86 -2.17 28.43
C ASP A 127 -20.38 -2.31 26.97
N ILE A 128 -19.09 -2.04 26.71
CA ILE A 128 -18.48 -2.26 25.39
C ILE A 128 -18.30 -3.75 25.14
N MET A 129 -19.28 -4.34 24.45
CA MET A 129 -19.28 -5.75 24.03
C MET A 129 -18.93 -5.96 22.56
N ASP A 130 -18.94 -4.90 21.75
CA ASP A 130 -18.54 -4.94 20.35
C ASP A 130 -17.01 -4.82 20.23
N PHE A 131 -16.39 -5.87 19.70
CA PHE A 131 -14.96 -5.94 19.42
C PHE A 131 -14.67 -6.12 17.92
N GLU A 132 -15.68 -6.08 17.04
CA GLU A 132 -15.54 -6.40 15.61
C GLU A 132 -14.51 -5.49 14.92
N ALA A 133 -14.53 -4.19 15.20
CA ALA A 133 -13.53 -3.24 14.67
C ALA A 133 -12.09 -3.54 15.13
N CYS A 134 -11.91 -4.18 16.29
CA CYS A 134 -10.61 -4.62 16.78
C CYS A 134 -10.19 -5.96 16.15
N ILE A 135 -11.14 -6.88 15.94
CA ILE A 135 -10.96 -8.15 15.21
C ILE A 135 -10.56 -7.87 13.76
N ASP A 136 -11.32 -7.04 13.04
CA ASP A 136 -11.01 -6.60 11.67
C ASP A 136 -9.63 -5.95 11.56
N SER A 137 -9.26 -5.12 12.54
CA SER A 137 -7.92 -4.53 12.63
C SER A 137 -6.83 -5.59 12.77
N ALA A 138 -7.02 -6.57 13.66
CA ALA A 138 -6.07 -7.66 13.90
C ALA A 138 -5.90 -8.56 12.67
N ILE A 139 -7.00 -8.90 12.00
CA ILE A 139 -7.01 -9.73 10.78
C ILE A 139 -6.36 -8.97 9.62
N THR A 140 -6.75 -7.72 9.38
CA THR A 140 -6.19 -6.88 8.31
C THR A 140 -4.68 -6.68 8.48
N ALA A 141 -4.23 -6.46 9.71
CA ALA A 141 -2.82 -6.31 10.02
C ALA A 141 -2.02 -7.61 9.81
N ARG A 142 -2.56 -8.77 10.24
CA ARG A 142 -1.97 -10.09 9.98
C ARG A 142 -1.74 -10.29 8.48
N LEU A 143 -2.78 -10.09 7.68
CA LEU A 143 -2.73 -10.28 6.23
C LEU A 143 -1.70 -9.35 5.56
N ARG A 144 -1.62 -8.08 6.00
CA ARG A 144 -0.61 -7.13 5.50
C ARG A 144 0.81 -7.54 5.89
N ALA A 145 1.04 -7.95 7.14
CA ALA A 145 2.35 -8.41 7.61
C ALA A 145 2.83 -9.65 6.83
N VAL A 146 1.96 -10.65 6.68
CA VAL A 146 2.21 -11.86 5.89
C VAL A 146 2.48 -11.53 4.42
N THR A 147 1.80 -10.54 3.85
CA THR A 147 2.06 -10.08 2.46
C THR A 147 3.45 -9.47 2.34
N ILE A 148 3.81 -8.51 3.20
CA ILE A 148 5.12 -7.84 3.18
C ILE A 148 6.27 -8.85 3.34
N LEU A 149 6.12 -9.82 4.25
CA LEU A 149 7.15 -10.85 4.50
C LEU A 149 7.24 -11.87 3.36
N ASN A 150 6.13 -12.21 2.69
CA ASN A 150 6.15 -13.02 1.47
C ASN A 150 6.82 -12.27 0.29
N GLU A 151 6.58 -10.97 0.13
CA GLU A 151 7.25 -10.19 -0.90
C GLU A 151 8.76 -10.14 -0.70
N LEU A 152 9.22 -9.88 0.54
CA LEU A 152 10.64 -9.94 0.89
C LEU A 152 11.24 -11.32 0.56
N TYR A 153 10.55 -12.39 0.97
CA TYR A 153 10.95 -13.77 0.68
C TYR A 153 11.09 -14.03 -0.84
N LEU A 154 10.16 -13.51 -1.65
CA LEU A 154 10.20 -13.61 -3.11
C LEU A 154 11.32 -12.76 -3.73
N ARG A 155 11.59 -11.57 -3.21
CA ARG A 155 12.73 -10.72 -3.63
C ARG A 155 14.05 -11.44 -3.37
N GLN A 156 14.25 -11.97 -2.16
CA GLN A 156 15.47 -12.71 -1.83
C GLN A 156 15.62 -14.04 -2.58
N GLN A 157 14.52 -14.75 -2.85
CA GLN A 157 14.56 -15.95 -3.71
C GLN A 157 15.06 -15.64 -5.12
N LYS A 158 14.66 -14.50 -5.71
CA LYS A 158 15.15 -14.06 -7.03
C LYS A 158 16.65 -13.73 -6.99
N SER A 159 17.11 -13.01 -5.97
CA SER A 159 18.52 -12.65 -5.78
C SER A 159 19.42 -13.88 -5.60
N CYS A 160 18.99 -14.88 -4.83
CA CYS A 160 19.73 -16.12 -4.64
C CYS A 160 19.84 -16.96 -5.94
N GLY A 161 18.82 -16.94 -6.79
CA GLY A 161 18.79 -17.72 -8.03
C GLY A 161 19.81 -17.25 -9.08
N LEU A 162 20.05 -15.93 -9.17
CA LEU A 162 20.94 -15.33 -10.16
C LEU A 162 22.43 -15.61 -9.89
N ASN A 163 22.85 -15.59 -8.62
CA ASN A 163 24.26 -15.78 -8.26
C ASN A 163 24.77 -17.23 -8.43
N SER A 164 23.89 -18.21 -8.64
CA SER A 164 24.29 -19.62 -8.72
C SER A 164 24.67 -20.12 -10.13
N GLN A 165 24.54 -19.29 -11.19
CA GLN A 165 24.85 -19.71 -12.58
C GLN A 165 26.17 -19.16 -13.17
N VAL A 166 26.87 -18.23 -12.53
CA VAL A 166 28.09 -17.60 -13.10
C VAL A 166 29.37 -18.12 -12.43
N ARG A 167 29.62 -19.43 -12.56
CA ARG A 167 30.96 -20.04 -12.40
C ARG A 167 31.16 -21.20 -13.39
N THR A 168 31.09 -20.90 -14.69
CA THR A 168 31.71 -21.76 -15.70
C THR A 168 33.23 -21.64 -15.55
N PRO A 169 33.98 -22.71 -15.26
CA PRO A 169 35.44 -22.64 -15.25
C PRO A 169 35.93 -22.38 -16.67
N VAL A 170 36.60 -21.25 -16.89
CA VAL A 170 37.35 -21.04 -18.14
C VAL A 170 38.52 -22.03 -18.13
N PRO A 171 38.64 -22.94 -19.12
CA PRO A 171 39.82 -23.79 -19.20
C PRO A 171 41.03 -22.91 -19.52
N ALA A 172 42.05 -22.96 -18.66
CA ALA A 172 43.30 -22.25 -18.89
C ALA A 172 43.98 -22.82 -20.15
N ALA A 173 44.17 -21.95 -21.15
CA ALA A 173 44.93 -22.31 -22.34
C ALA A 173 46.42 -22.45 -22.00
N GLU A 174 47.08 -23.42 -22.63
CA GLU A 174 48.47 -23.77 -22.40
C GLU A 174 49.42 -22.62 -22.82
N GLU A 175 50.29 -22.17 -21.91
CA GLU A 175 51.39 -21.26 -22.26
C GLU A 175 52.70 -22.06 -22.41
N THR A 176 53.49 -21.69 -23.43
CA THR A 176 54.44 -22.61 -24.08
C THR A 176 55.88 -22.51 -23.56
N LYS A 177 56.55 -23.68 -23.51
CA LYS A 177 57.99 -23.87 -23.19
C LYS A 177 58.96 -22.87 -23.85
N GLN A 178 59.94 -22.41 -23.05
CA GLN A 178 61.39 -22.28 -23.35
C GLN A 178 62.12 -22.22 -21.98
N VAL A 179 62.86 -23.24 -21.51
CA VAL A 179 64.20 -23.74 -21.91
C VAL A 179 65.33 -22.73 -21.66
N ILE A 180 66.13 -22.97 -20.60
CA ILE A 180 67.58 -22.70 -20.43
C ILE A 180 68.10 -23.36 -19.12
N GLU A 181 69.40 -23.63 -19.04
CA GLU A 181 70.07 -24.59 -18.13
C GLU A 181 71.36 -24.03 -17.47
N THR A 182 71.93 -24.56 -16.37
CA THR A 182 71.49 -25.69 -15.50
C THR A 182 71.63 -25.44 -13.97
N PRO A 183 72.78 -25.56 -13.25
CA PRO A 183 72.73 -26.29 -11.97
C PRO A 183 73.41 -25.67 -10.71
N SER A 184 72.85 -25.98 -9.54
CA SER A 184 73.54 -26.18 -8.24
C SER A 184 72.52 -26.75 -7.23
N GLU A 185 72.45 -28.07 -7.03
CA GLU A 185 73.07 -28.80 -5.90
C GLU A 185 72.57 -28.44 -4.47
N ARG A 186 71.94 -29.46 -3.84
CA ARG A 186 71.96 -29.79 -2.38
C ARG A 186 71.08 -28.95 -1.43
N ASP A 187 70.44 -29.48 -0.38
CA ASP A 187 70.47 -30.83 0.26
C ASP A 187 69.07 -31.32 0.72
N ASP A 188 69.02 -32.55 1.25
CA ASP A 188 67.84 -33.33 1.68
C ASP A 188 66.96 -32.73 2.81
N HIS A 189 65.67 -33.14 2.87
CA HIS A 189 65.19 -34.08 3.92
C HIS A 189 63.67 -34.43 3.86
N ALA A 190 63.43 -35.74 3.71
CA ALA A 190 62.42 -36.57 4.41
C ALA A 190 60.91 -36.20 4.48
N SER A 191 60.12 -37.00 3.74
CA SER A 191 58.97 -37.81 4.23
C SER A 191 57.92 -37.23 5.20
N SER A 192 56.65 -37.27 4.77
CA SER A 192 55.77 -38.41 5.13
C SER A 192 54.43 -38.42 4.36
N ASN A 193 54.07 -39.59 3.84
CA ASN A 193 52.70 -39.90 3.41
C ASN A 193 51.81 -40.17 4.62
N LEU A 194 50.53 -39.77 4.58
CA LEU A 194 49.46 -40.60 5.16
C LEU A 194 48.18 -40.56 4.30
N GLU A 195 47.71 -41.77 4.01
CA GLU A 195 46.52 -42.13 3.25
C GLU A 195 45.27 -42.13 4.17
N PRO A 196 44.08 -41.68 3.71
CA PRO A 196 42.86 -41.73 4.52
C PRO A 196 42.15 -43.08 4.38
N LYS A 197 41.91 -43.78 5.51
CA LYS A 197 41.15 -45.04 5.55
C LYS A 197 39.79 -44.85 6.25
N PRO A 198 38.65 -45.27 5.64
CA PRO A 198 37.31 -45.02 6.17
C PRO A 198 36.79 -46.17 7.06
N LEU A 199 35.92 -45.91 8.04
CA LEU A 199 35.02 -46.93 8.63
C LEU A 199 33.79 -46.38 9.38
N THR A 200 32.62 -46.90 9.00
CA THR A 200 31.40 -47.23 9.80
C THR A 200 30.81 -46.28 10.87
N LEU A 201 29.65 -45.72 10.54
CA LEU A 201 28.31 -46.18 10.98
C LEU A 201 28.19 -46.67 12.45
N ARG A 202 27.46 -45.92 13.28
CA ARG A 202 26.94 -46.38 14.59
C ARG A 202 25.46 -46.01 14.76
N SER A 203 24.64 -47.04 15.00
CA SER A 203 23.22 -46.94 15.38
C SER A 203 23.06 -46.58 16.88
N LEU A 204 21.80 -46.56 17.37
CA LEU A 204 21.26 -46.22 18.72
C LEU A 204 20.58 -44.84 18.77
N GLN A 205 19.42 -44.63 19.42
CA GLN A 205 18.32 -45.53 19.81
C GLN A 205 17.08 -44.67 20.17
N LEU A 206 15.86 -45.15 19.91
CA LEU A 206 14.61 -44.51 20.38
C LEU A 206 14.37 -44.78 21.88
N PRO A 207 13.82 -43.82 22.64
CA PRO A 207 12.92 -44.07 23.74
C PRO A 207 11.44 -43.86 23.32
N ALA A 208 10.52 -44.44 24.09
CA ALA A 208 9.16 -44.72 23.65
C ALA A 208 8.07 -43.97 24.43
N LYS A 209 6.82 -44.11 23.94
CA LYS A 209 5.53 -43.95 24.65
C LYS A 209 5.23 -42.58 25.27
N ILE A 210 4.28 -41.87 24.66
CA ILE A 210 3.29 -41.06 25.38
C ILE A 210 1.89 -41.60 25.06
N ILE A 211 1.00 -41.51 26.05
CA ILE A 211 -0.27 -42.24 26.16
C ILE A 211 -1.40 -41.44 25.50
N ARG A 212 -2.28 -42.11 24.74
CA ARG A 212 -3.57 -41.56 24.28
C ARG A 212 -4.61 -41.67 25.41
N PRO A 213 -5.36 -40.60 25.73
CA PRO A 213 -6.66 -40.73 26.38
C PRO A 213 -7.75 -41.13 25.36
N PRO A 214 -8.84 -41.80 25.79
CA PRO A 214 -9.94 -42.22 24.93
C PRO A 214 -10.95 -41.08 24.65
N PRO A 215 -11.75 -41.18 23.57
CA PRO A 215 -12.91 -40.30 23.37
C PRO A 215 -14.08 -40.74 24.26
N ASP A 216 -14.82 -39.79 24.83
CA ASP A 216 -16.01 -40.04 25.65
C ASP A 216 -17.30 -39.69 24.88
N GLU A 217 -18.36 -40.45 25.11
CA GLU A 217 -19.61 -40.44 24.34
C GLU A 217 -20.71 -39.62 25.05
N MET A 218 -21.15 -38.51 24.45
CA MET A 218 -22.44 -37.86 24.76
C MET A 218 -23.06 -37.36 23.44
N LYS A 219 -23.90 -38.15 22.77
CA LYS A 219 -25.31 -38.49 23.06
C LYS A 219 -26.27 -37.33 22.78
N GLU A 220 -27.03 -37.48 21.68
CA GLU A 220 -28.11 -36.59 21.25
C GLU A 220 -29.23 -36.43 22.29
N VAL A 221 -29.83 -35.24 22.33
CA VAL A 221 -31.25 -35.05 22.67
C VAL A 221 -31.84 -33.98 21.74
N PHE A 222 -32.86 -34.36 20.98
CA PHE A 222 -33.74 -33.43 20.26
C PHE A 222 -34.74 -32.81 21.24
N GLU A 223 -35.01 -31.50 21.11
CA GLU A 223 -36.36 -30.99 21.38
C GLU A 223 -36.64 -29.67 20.64
N ALA A 224 -37.82 -29.58 20.01
CA ALA A 224 -38.41 -28.36 19.46
C ALA A 224 -39.70 -28.05 20.24
N PRO A 225 -40.26 -26.83 20.17
CA PRO A 225 -41.55 -26.75 19.48
C PRO A 225 -41.93 -25.41 18.77
N ALA A 226 -42.63 -25.59 17.65
CA ALA A 226 -43.90 -24.93 17.26
C ALA A 226 -44.11 -23.39 17.26
N THR A 227 -44.06 -22.82 16.05
CA THR A 227 -45.13 -22.01 15.38
C THR A 227 -45.95 -20.92 16.10
N ALA A 228 -46.00 -19.72 15.50
CA ALA A 228 -47.22 -18.91 15.42
C ALA A 228 -47.28 -18.02 14.15
N GLU A 229 -48.45 -18.05 13.51
CA GLU A 229 -48.85 -17.38 12.27
C GLU A 229 -49.08 -15.86 12.33
N ARG A 230 -48.95 -15.18 11.18
CA ARG A 230 -49.85 -14.14 10.59
C ARG A 230 -49.18 -13.61 9.30
N LYS A 231 -49.67 -13.72 8.05
CA LYS A 231 -51.00 -13.66 7.39
C LYS A 231 -51.34 -12.27 6.79
N SER A 232 -51.44 -12.24 5.46
CA SER A 232 -52.00 -11.18 4.57
C SER A 232 -51.20 -9.85 4.48
N ARG A 233 -51.26 -9.04 3.40
CA ARG A 233 -52.21 -8.90 2.27
C ARG A 233 -51.51 -8.16 1.10
N SER A 234 -51.38 -8.74 -0.11
CA SER A 234 -52.19 -8.55 -1.35
C SER A 234 -52.11 -7.20 -2.09
N GLU A 235 -52.06 -7.30 -3.43
CA GLU A 235 -52.43 -6.29 -4.47
C GLU A 235 -51.45 -5.08 -4.65
N SER A 236 -51.25 -4.49 -5.85
CA SER A 236 -52.08 -4.49 -7.07
C SER A 236 -51.28 -4.63 -8.38
N LEU A 237 -52.02 -4.97 -9.46
CA LEU A 237 -51.64 -5.15 -10.86
C LEU A 237 -51.45 -3.83 -11.67
N GLU A 238 -51.10 -4.01 -12.95
CA GLU A 238 -51.25 -3.11 -14.12
C GLU A 238 -50.18 -2.01 -14.36
N SER A 239 -49.89 -1.56 -15.59
CA SER A 239 -50.03 -2.09 -16.97
C SER A 239 -49.41 -1.05 -17.94
N GLY A 240 -49.08 -1.41 -19.19
CA GLY A 240 -49.22 -0.46 -20.31
C GLY A 240 -47.98 0.04 -21.09
N THR A 241 -47.60 -0.73 -22.11
CA THR A 241 -47.52 -0.30 -23.53
C THR A 241 -46.50 0.76 -24.02
N HIS A 242 -45.66 0.36 -24.99
CA HIS A 242 -44.81 1.22 -25.85
C HIS A 242 -45.63 2.11 -26.83
N PRO A 243 -45.03 3.14 -27.46
CA PRO A 243 -44.43 2.92 -28.79
C PRO A 243 -43.14 3.71 -29.12
N CYS A 244 -42.28 3.11 -29.95
CA CYS A 244 -41.28 3.78 -30.80
C CYS A 244 -41.98 4.57 -31.95
N PRO A 245 -41.31 5.33 -32.87
CA PRO A 245 -39.89 5.27 -33.27
C PRO A 245 -39.20 6.62 -33.64
N GLY A 246 -37.93 6.58 -34.10
CA GLY A 246 -37.48 7.55 -35.13
C GLY A 246 -36.01 8.02 -35.15
N GLN A 247 -35.27 7.58 -36.16
CA GLN A 247 -34.23 8.31 -36.92
C GLN A 247 -32.89 8.76 -36.28
N VAL A 248 -31.84 7.98 -36.61
CA VAL A 248 -30.50 8.47 -37.03
C VAL A 248 -30.62 9.17 -38.41
N PRO A 249 -29.62 9.92 -38.95
CA PRO A 249 -28.27 10.26 -38.43
C PRO A 249 -27.83 11.73 -38.61
N ARG A 250 -26.66 12.12 -38.06
CA ARG A 250 -25.57 12.79 -38.82
C ARG A 250 -24.26 12.97 -38.04
N LYS A 251 -23.16 12.99 -38.81
CA LYS A 251 -21.77 13.24 -38.38
C LYS A 251 -21.49 14.74 -38.39
N SER A 252 -20.67 15.23 -37.44
CA SER A 252 -19.84 16.43 -37.58
C SER A 252 -18.59 16.26 -36.71
N SER A 253 -17.41 16.00 -37.29
CA SER A 253 -16.55 16.95 -38.01
C SER A 253 -16.11 18.14 -37.13
N TRP A 254 -15.32 17.87 -36.10
CA TRP A 254 -14.53 18.90 -35.43
C TRP A 254 -13.34 19.28 -36.31
N ASN A 255 -13.40 20.46 -36.95
CA ASN A 255 -12.19 21.13 -37.40
C ASN A 255 -12.43 22.62 -37.70
N VAL A 256 -11.51 23.46 -37.23
CA VAL A 256 -11.31 24.91 -37.52
C VAL A 256 -12.51 25.83 -37.20
N PHE A 257 -12.39 26.89 -36.40
CA PHE A 257 -11.72 28.19 -36.65
C PHE A 257 -12.05 29.12 -35.44
N GLN A 258 -11.41 30.26 -35.12
CA GLN A 258 -10.25 30.99 -35.63
C GLN A 258 -9.77 31.97 -34.54
N LYS A 259 -8.54 32.47 -34.65
CA LYS A 259 -8.12 33.70 -33.95
C LYS A 259 -9.03 34.87 -34.35
N LEU A 260 -9.51 35.64 -33.39
CA LEU A 260 -9.86 37.06 -33.63
C LEU A 260 -9.30 37.93 -32.50
N HIS A 261 -8.37 38.81 -32.88
CA HIS A 261 -8.05 39.98 -32.07
C HIS A 261 -9.27 40.90 -32.04
N ARG A 262 -9.54 41.54 -30.89
CA ARG A 262 -10.37 42.75 -30.88
C ARG A 262 -9.83 43.78 -29.89
N THR A 263 -9.98 45.03 -30.28
CA THR A 263 -9.25 46.20 -29.79
C THR A 263 -9.86 46.81 -28.52
N SER A 264 -9.00 47.56 -27.83
CA SER A 264 -9.34 48.66 -26.92
C SER A 264 -10.67 49.37 -27.22
N SER A 265 -11.48 49.56 -26.18
CA SER A 265 -12.15 50.84 -25.91
C SER A 265 -12.17 51.07 -24.41
N ALA A 266 -11.88 52.30 -23.99
CA ALA A 266 -11.94 52.71 -22.59
C ALA A 266 -13.32 53.31 -22.26
N GLU A 267 -13.74 53.23 -21.00
CA GLU A 267 -14.54 54.28 -20.38
C GLU A 267 -14.36 54.31 -18.85
N LYS A 268 -14.52 55.50 -18.28
CA LYS A 268 -14.46 55.83 -16.83
C LYS A 268 -15.76 55.31 -16.15
N GLU A 269 -15.90 55.21 -14.82
CA GLU A 269 -15.70 56.25 -13.81
C GLU A 269 -15.41 55.76 -12.37
N ASN A 270 -14.57 56.56 -11.70
CA ASN A 270 -14.65 57.06 -10.31
C ASN A 270 -15.47 56.32 -9.24
N GLY A 271 -14.84 56.07 -8.08
CA GLY A 271 -15.57 55.65 -6.87
C GLY A 271 -14.73 55.51 -5.59
N SER A 272 -14.48 56.63 -4.91
CA SER A 272 -14.06 56.73 -3.49
C SER A 272 -12.65 56.29 -3.07
N MET A 273 -11.82 57.30 -2.74
CA MET A 273 -10.80 57.16 -1.68
C MET A 273 -11.42 57.61 -0.35
N LEU A 274 -11.16 56.87 0.72
CA LEU A 274 -10.95 57.50 2.02
C LEU A 274 -9.95 56.67 2.84
N SER A 275 -8.70 57.14 2.87
CA SER A 275 -7.68 56.64 3.79
C SER A 275 -7.84 57.33 5.13
N GLN A 276 -7.85 56.59 6.24
CA GLN A 276 -7.61 57.17 7.55
C GLN A 276 -6.65 56.30 8.34
N ALA A 277 -5.46 56.84 8.60
CA ALA A 277 -4.49 56.25 9.50
C ALA A 277 -4.79 56.70 10.93
N THR A 278 -4.75 55.77 11.88
CA THR A 278 -4.70 56.08 13.32
C THR A 278 -3.65 55.21 13.99
N SER A 279 -2.99 55.79 14.99
CA SER A 279 -1.73 55.37 15.59
C SER A 279 -1.80 54.19 16.55
N ARG A 280 -0.62 53.62 16.85
CA ARG A 280 -0.32 52.86 18.08
C ARG A 280 -0.74 53.64 19.34
N PRO A 281 -0.86 52.96 20.49
CA PRO A 281 0.27 52.98 21.43
C PRO A 281 0.70 51.59 21.92
N ALA A 282 1.81 51.56 22.66
CA ALA A 282 2.43 50.36 23.23
C ALA A 282 1.91 50.07 24.65
N SER A 283 2.05 48.82 25.09
CA SER A 283 1.96 48.41 26.50
C SER A 283 2.91 47.24 26.77
N ASP A 284 4.08 47.53 27.33
CA ASP A 284 4.82 46.58 28.15
C ASP A 284 4.08 46.38 29.50
N ILE A 285 4.18 45.20 30.13
CA ILE A 285 4.25 44.98 31.59
C ILE A 285 4.42 43.48 31.92
N THR A 286 5.68 43.13 32.18
CA THR A 286 6.23 42.29 33.27
C THR A 286 5.53 41.04 33.83
N SER A 287 6.38 40.01 34.02
CA SER A 287 6.47 39.11 35.18
C SER A 287 5.68 37.79 35.20
N SER A 288 6.44 36.73 34.87
CA SER A 288 6.26 35.37 35.40
C SER A 288 6.42 35.34 36.93
N THR A 289 5.61 34.54 37.61
CA THR A 289 5.78 34.21 39.04
C THR A 289 5.82 32.69 39.22
N SER A 290 6.99 32.16 39.57
CA SER A 290 7.18 30.75 39.95
C SER A 290 6.81 30.52 41.43
N PRO A 291 6.26 29.35 41.79
CA PRO A 291 6.37 28.82 43.14
C PRO A 291 7.59 27.91 43.26
N SER A 292 8.49 28.24 44.19
CA SER A 292 9.60 27.37 44.60
C SER A 292 9.11 26.33 45.62
N ILE A 293 9.53 25.07 45.46
CA ILE A 293 9.49 24.05 46.53
C ILE A 293 10.92 23.52 46.73
N ARG A 294 11.28 23.27 47.99
CA ARG A 294 12.61 22.90 48.47
C ARG A 294 12.77 21.39 48.67
N SER A 295 14.04 20.96 48.78
CA SER A 295 14.50 19.69 49.39
C SER A 295 14.18 18.41 48.59
N VAL A 296 15.00 17.35 48.59
CA VAL A 296 16.12 16.95 49.48
C VAL A 296 17.31 16.44 48.64
N ASP A 297 18.55 16.59 49.15
CA ASP A 297 19.76 16.04 48.54
C ASP A 297 19.84 14.51 48.55
N ASP A 298 20.20 13.89 47.42
CA ASP A 298 20.60 12.48 47.32
C ASP A 298 21.83 12.34 46.41
N PRO A 299 23.04 12.17 46.96
CA PRO A 299 24.28 12.16 46.18
C PRO A 299 24.82 10.74 45.96
N HIS A 300 24.22 9.93 45.08
CA HIS A 300 24.94 8.88 44.30
C HIS A 300 24.07 8.26 43.19
N ARG A 301 23.94 8.95 42.04
CA ARG A 301 23.47 8.31 40.80
C ARG A 301 24.24 8.78 39.57
N SER A 302 25.02 7.87 38.98
CA SER A 302 25.84 8.14 37.79
C SER A 302 24.96 8.42 36.58
N HIS A 303 24.89 9.69 36.17
CA HIS A 303 24.25 10.08 34.92
C HIS A 303 25.06 9.61 33.72
N VAL A 304 24.57 8.58 33.02
CA VAL A 304 24.98 8.28 31.66
C VAL A 304 24.40 9.36 30.75
N MET A 305 25.26 10.16 30.14
CA MET A 305 24.89 11.17 29.13
C MET A 305 24.58 10.48 27.81
N THR A 306 23.33 10.04 27.61
CA THR A 306 22.79 9.80 26.27
C THR A 306 22.44 11.15 25.63
N PRO A 307 22.88 11.43 24.38
CA PRO A 307 22.50 12.66 23.70
C PRO A 307 20.99 12.65 23.40
N PRO A 308 20.32 13.82 23.41
CA PRO A 308 18.91 13.90 23.05
C PRO A 308 18.74 13.53 21.58
N ILE A 309 18.08 12.40 21.33
CA ILE A 309 17.64 12.01 19.99
C ILE A 309 16.56 13.01 19.58
N SER A 310 16.89 13.92 18.66
CA SER A 310 15.90 14.82 18.06
C SER A 310 14.75 13.99 17.47
N PRO A 311 13.49 14.28 17.79
CA PRO A 311 12.37 13.57 17.18
C PRO A 311 12.39 13.82 15.68
N VAL A 312 12.61 12.77 14.90
CA VAL A 312 12.38 12.79 13.46
C VAL A 312 10.89 13.04 13.28
N LEU A 313 10.53 14.26 12.87
CA LEU A 313 9.15 14.61 12.55
C LEU A 313 8.74 13.83 11.31
N THR A 314 8.14 12.66 11.53
CA THR A 314 7.39 11.91 10.52
C THR A 314 6.13 12.69 10.17
N LEU A 315 6.29 13.76 9.39
CA LEU A 315 5.19 14.53 8.82
C LEU A 315 4.30 13.56 8.04
N SER A 316 3.01 13.53 8.36
CA SER A 316 2.07 12.72 7.60
C SER A 316 2.02 13.23 6.16
N PRO A 317 1.89 12.37 5.13
CA PRO A 317 1.60 12.81 3.76
C PRO A 317 0.43 13.80 3.68
N VAL A 318 -0.55 13.67 4.59
CA VAL A 318 -1.67 14.61 4.73
C VAL A 318 -1.23 16.02 5.15
N ASP A 319 -0.26 16.13 6.07
CA ASP A 319 0.29 17.40 6.55
C ASP A 319 1.13 18.07 5.46
N VAL A 320 1.93 17.29 4.72
CA VAL A 320 2.71 17.77 3.58
C VAL A 320 1.79 18.33 2.49
N MET A 321 0.70 17.62 2.17
CA MET A 321 -0.30 18.05 1.20
C MET A 321 -1.07 19.31 1.65
N ALA A 322 -1.33 19.46 2.95
CA ALA A 322 -1.91 20.68 3.52
C ALA A 322 -0.92 21.86 3.47
N GLY A 323 0.37 21.62 3.72
CA GLY A 323 1.45 22.60 3.68
C GLY A 323 1.86 23.03 2.26
N ALA A 324 1.55 22.24 1.23
CA ALA A 324 1.95 22.48 -0.15
C ALA A 324 1.39 23.76 -0.79
N GLY A 325 0.47 24.47 -0.14
CA GLY A 325 -0.13 25.70 -0.69
C GLY A 325 -1.11 25.45 -1.84
N LEU A 326 -1.62 24.22 -1.96
CA LEU A 326 -2.70 23.89 -2.88
C LEU A 326 -3.97 24.69 -2.56
N CYS A 327 -4.86 24.86 -3.54
CA CYS A 327 -6.13 25.52 -3.29
C CYS A 327 -6.96 24.75 -2.25
N LYS A 328 -7.65 25.44 -1.33
CA LYS A 328 -8.56 24.81 -0.36
C LYS A 328 -9.67 23.98 -1.04
N GLY A 329 -10.02 24.28 -2.29
CA GLY A 329 -10.92 23.44 -3.08
C GLY A 329 -10.25 22.15 -3.59
N ALA A 330 -8.98 22.21 -4.00
CA ALA A 330 -8.18 21.03 -4.35
C ALA A 330 -8.07 20.08 -3.16
N TYR A 331 -7.76 20.60 -1.97
CA TYR A 331 -7.69 19.83 -0.74
C TYR A 331 -9.00 19.06 -0.45
N TYR A 332 -10.17 19.70 -0.56
CA TYR A 332 -11.45 18.98 -0.37
C TYR A 332 -11.66 17.86 -1.40
N ILE A 333 -11.16 18.01 -2.62
CA ILE A 333 -11.31 17.02 -3.69
C ILE A 333 -10.37 15.83 -3.47
N GLN A 334 -9.15 16.06 -3.00
CA GLN A 334 -8.23 15.01 -2.56
C GLN A 334 -8.83 14.18 -1.42
N GLN A 335 -9.55 14.81 -0.50
CA GLN A 335 -10.29 14.14 0.59
C GLN A 335 -11.64 13.53 0.14
N GLY A 336 -11.94 13.45 -1.15
CA GLY A 336 -13.19 12.90 -1.69
C GLY A 336 -14.46 13.74 -1.44
N ILE A 337 -14.34 14.95 -0.86
CA ILE A 337 -15.47 15.81 -0.51
C ILE A 337 -15.81 16.75 -1.67
N TYR A 338 -16.18 16.16 -2.81
CA TYR A 338 -16.45 16.87 -4.07
C TYR A 338 -17.44 18.02 -3.92
N GLU A 339 -18.49 17.87 -3.10
CA GLU A 339 -19.48 18.91 -2.83
C GLU A 339 -18.89 20.19 -2.22
N LYS A 340 -17.78 20.11 -1.48
CA LYS A 340 -17.10 21.29 -0.89
C LYS A 340 -16.04 21.87 -1.82
N GLY A 341 -15.53 21.07 -2.76
CA GLY A 341 -14.49 21.45 -3.72
C GLY A 341 -15.00 22.00 -5.05
N VAL A 342 -16.01 21.35 -5.65
CA VAL A 342 -16.47 21.61 -7.03
C VAL A 342 -17.91 22.13 -7.06
N ARG A 343 -18.22 22.96 -8.06
CA ARG A 343 -19.58 23.32 -8.47
C ARG A 343 -19.66 23.33 -9.99
N VAL A 344 -20.62 22.59 -10.56
CA VAL A 344 -20.96 22.71 -11.98
C VAL A 344 -21.87 23.93 -12.17
N SER A 345 -21.56 24.79 -13.13
CA SER A 345 -22.43 25.92 -13.51
C SER A 345 -22.22 26.33 -14.96
N MET A 346 -23.24 26.98 -15.55
CA MET A 346 -23.17 27.51 -16.91
C MET A 346 -22.65 28.95 -16.89
N LYS A 347 -21.69 29.27 -17.77
CA LYS A 347 -21.18 30.63 -17.98
C LYS A 347 -20.86 30.81 -19.45
N ASN A 348 -21.20 31.96 -20.03
CA ASN A 348 -20.98 32.24 -21.47
C ASN A 348 -21.55 31.15 -22.40
N LEU A 349 -22.72 30.59 -22.04
CA LEU A 349 -23.38 29.46 -22.70
C LEU A 349 -22.65 28.09 -22.65
N GLU A 350 -21.50 28.02 -21.99
CA GLU A 350 -20.75 26.78 -21.79
C GLU A 350 -20.95 26.24 -20.37
N TRP A 351 -20.97 24.91 -20.22
CA TRP A 351 -21.00 24.25 -18.92
C TRP A 351 -19.58 23.98 -18.45
N ALA A 352 -19.27 24.39 -17.22
CA ALA A 352 -17.94 24.22 -16.64
C ALA A 352 -18.02 23.77 -15.17
N CYS A 353 -17.00 23.00 -14.76
CA CYS A 353 -16.76 22.67 -13.37
C CYS A 353 -15.87 23.77 -12.78
N TYR A 354 -16.33 24.41 -11.71
CA TYR A 354 -15.63 25.48 -11.00
C TYR A 354 -15.14 24.99 -9.64
N CYS A 355 -13.94 25.41 -9.25
CA CYS A 355 -13.52 25.34 -7.86
C CYS A 355 -14.38 26.28 -7.00
N ARG A 356 -14.88 25.82 -5.85
CA ARG A 356 -15.65 26.66 -4.92
C ARG A 356 -14.80 27.67 -4.14
N LYS A 357 -13.46 27.61 -4.26
CA LYS A 357 -12.51 28.37 -3.42
C LYS A 357 -11.55 29.28 -4.21
N CYS A 358 -11.55 29.22 -5.53
CA CYS A 358 -10.80 30.15 -6.39
C CYS A 358 -11.44 30.24 -7.78
N SER A 359 -10.82 30.99 -8.70
CA SER A 359 -11.26 31.17 -10.09
C SER A 359 -11.01 29.96 -11.02
N PHE A 360 -10.42 28.87 -10.51
CA PHE A 360 -10.11 27.68 -11.30
C PHE A 360 -11.36 27.02 -11.88
N ALA A 361 -11.31 26.66 -13.16
CA ALA A 361 -12.39 25.98 -13.86
C ALA A 361 -11.90 25.10 -15.02
N THR A 362 -12.57 23.97 -15.24
CA THR A 362 -12.42 23.09 -16.42
C THR A 362 -13.77 23.00 -17.15
N PRO A 363 -13.81 22.53 -18.40
CA PRO A 363 -15.06 22.11 -19.03
C PRO A 363 -15.81 21.07 -18.17
N ALA A 364 -17.13 21.04 -18.30
CA ALA A 364 -17.98 19.99 -17.74
C ALA A 364 -18.43 19.04 -18.85
N ASP A 365 -18.61 17.77 -18.51
CA ASP A 365 -19.23 16.79 -19.41
C ASP A 365 -20.76 16.86 -19.31
N ARG A 366 -21.47 16.17 -20.21
CA ARG A 366 -22.92 15.97 -20.11
C ARG A 366 -23.22 14.49 -19.89
N ASP A 367 -24.19 14.20 -19.03
CA ASP A 367 -24.78 12.87 -18.92
C ASP A 367 -25.68 12.55 -20.12
N ASP A 368 -26.14 11.31 -20.22
CA ASP A 368 -26.98 10.83 -21.33
C ASP A 368 -28.35 11.53 -21.38
N ARG A 369 -28.71 12.27 -20.32
CA ARG A 369 -29.91 13.13 -20.23
C ARG A 369 -29.60 14.60 -20.56
N GLY A 370 -28.39 14.89 -21.04
CA GLY A 370 -27.91 16.22 -21.39
C GLY A 370 -27.59 17.15 -20.21
N ARG A 371 -27.65 16.65 -18.97
CA ARG A 371 -27.39 17.42 -17.75
C ARG A 371 -25.88 17.52 -17.52
N ALA A 372 -25.40 18.69 -17.10
CA ALA A 372 -23.99 18.89 -16.88
C ALA A 372 -23.49 18.12 -15.64
N ARG A 373 -22.36 17.41 -15.79
CA ARG A 373 -21.70 16.61 -14.77
C ARG A 373 -20.20 16.89 -14.74
N PHE A 374 -19.51 16.35 -13.74
CA PHE A 374 -18.04 16.34 -13.74
C PHE A 374 -17.51 15.58 -14.96
N ASP A 375 -16.45 16.10 -15.57
CA ASP A 375 -15.77 15.41 -16.67
C ASP A 375 -14.86 14.29 -16.15
N ASP A 376 -15.34 13.07 -16.25
CA ASP A 376 -14.60 11.86 -15.87
C ASP A 376 -14.00 11.12 -17.09
N LYS A 377 -13.83 11.81 -18.22
CA LYS A 377 -13.22 11.22 -19.42
C LYS A 377 -11.72 11.11 -19.26
N SER A 378 -11.15 10.08 -19.89
CA SER A 378 -9.71 9.96 -20.10
C SER A 378 -9.29 10.87 -21.25
N HIS A 379 -8.37 11.78 -20.93
CA HIS A 379 -7.66 12.62 -21.88
C HIS A 379 -6.30 12.00 -22.16
N ALA A 380 -5.74 12.27 -23.34
CA ALA A 380 -4.45 11.76 -23.75
C ALA A 380 -3.57 12.88 -24.30
N THR A 381 -2.28 12.80 -23.98
CA THR A 381 -1.20 13.47 -24.69
C THR A 381 -0.45 12.40 -25.51
N ARG A 382 0.72 12.74 -26.07
CA ARG A 382 1.58 11.74 -26.71
C ARG A 382 2.11 10.69 -25.72
N ASP A 383 2.41 11.12 -24.49
CA ASP A 383 3.28 10.36 -23.57
C ASP A 383 2.62 10.04 -22.21
N LEU A 384 1.43 10.58 -21.92
CA LEU A 384 0.59 10.22 -20.77
C LEU A 384 -0.91 10.28 -21.09
N ARG A 385 -1.72 9.51 -20.35
CA ARG A 385 -3.17 9.70 -20.22
C ARG A 385 -3.50 10.28 -18.84
N TRP A 386 -4.59 11.02 -18.70
CA TRP A 386 -5.00 11.67 -17.44
C TRP A 386 -6.51 11.89 -17.38
N ARG A 387 -7.05 12.20 -16.20
CA ARG A 387 -8.46 12.61 -16.01
C ARG A 387 -8.55 14.02 -15.44
N SER A 388 -9.62 14.75 -15.74
CA SER A 388 -9.82 16.14 -15.27
C SER A 388 -9.78 16.30 -13.75
N LEU A 389 -10.00 15.20 -12.99
CA LEU A 389 -9.82 15.15 -11.54
C LEU A 389 -8.39 15.50 -11.09
N LEU A 390 -7.37 15.07 -11.84
CA LEU A 390 -5.95 15.36 -11.55
C LEU A 390 -5.68 16.87 -11.46
N LEU A 391 -6.23 17.64 -12.40
CA LEU A 391 -6.08 19.10 -12.44
C LEU A 391 -6.75 19.76 -11.23
N PHE A 392 -7.91 19.26 -10.83
CA PHE A 392 -8.58 19.70 -9.61
C PHE A 392 -7.79 19.36 -8.35
N LYS A 393 -7.19 18.18 -8.25
CA LYS A 393 -6.29 17.81 -7.14
C LYS A 393 -5.01 18.67 -7.11
N SER A 394 -4.55 19.20 -8.25
CA SER A 394 -3.22 19.83 -8.40
C SER A 394 -3.16 21.36 -8.41
N HIS A 395 -4.30 22.07 -8.50
CA HIS A 395 -4.31 23.52 -8.73
C HIS A 395 -3.99 24.38 -7.50
N ILE A 396 -3.30 25.50 -7.74
CA ILE A 396 -2.99 26.56 -6.78
C ILE A 396 -3.99 27.71 -6.96
N SER A 397 -4.37 28.40 -5.88
CA SER A 397 -5.11 29.66 -5.95
C SER A 397 -4.23 30.78 -6.54
N SER A 398 -4.40 31.10 -7.82
CA SER A 398 -3.77 32.28 -8.44
C SER A 398 -4.67 33.53 -8.33
N SER A 399 -4.09 34.66 -7.96
CA SER A 399 -4.75 35.98 -8.01
C SER A 399 -4.77 36.56 -9.43
N ARG A 400 -3.88 36.10 -10.32
CA ARG A 400 -3.84 36.53 -11.73
C ARG A 400 -4.99 35.86 -12.48
N GLN A 401 -5.90 36.66 -13.02
CA GLN A 401 -7.00 36.17 -13.82
C GLN A 401 -6.46 35.43 -15.06
N ASN A 402 -7.12 34.33 -15.43
CA ASN A 402 -6.86 33.48 -16.59
C ASN A 402 -5.59 32.59 -16.59
N THR A 403 -4.60 32.80 -15.70
CA THR A 403 -3.47 31.87 -15.59
C THR A 403 -3.83 30.66 -14.71
N ARG A 404 -3.99 29.47 -15.31
CA ARG A 404 -4.07 28.21 -14.54
C ARG A 404 -2.67 27.88 -14.00
N VAL A 405 -2.58 27.54 -12.72
CA VAL A 405 -1.29 27.29 -12.04
C VAL A 405 -1.42 26.04 -11.17
N TYR A 406 -0.40 25.18 -11.21
CA TYR A 406 -0.42 23.84 -10.62
C TYR A 406 0.86 23.51 -9.85
N ARG A 407 0.80 22.53 -8.96
CA ARG A 407 1.97 21.77 -8.48
C ARG A 407 1.90 20.33 -8.98
N CYS A 408 3.06 19.69 -9.12
CA CYS A 408 3.11 18.26 -9.31
C CYS A 408 2.85 17.54 -7.99
N LEU A 409 1.77 16.76 -7.91
CA LEU A 409 1.42 16.02 -6.69
C LEU A 409 2.48 14.96 -6.34
N LEU A 410 3.18 14.41 -7.32
CA LEU A 410 4.27 13.46 -7.11
C LEU A 410 5.45 14.14 -6.38
N CYS A 411 5.87 15.34 -6.81
CA CYS A 411 6.85 16.16 -6.08
C CYS A 411 6.37 16.49 -4.66
N VAL A 412 5.11 16.94 -4.51
CA VAL A 412 4.56 17.27 -3.19
C VAL A 412 4.60 16.08 -2.25
N LEU A 413 4.27 14.86 -2.73
CA LEU A 413 4.32 13.64 -1.94
C LEU A 413 5.76 13.20 -1.57
N VAL A 414 6.78 13.62 -2.33
CA VAL A 414 8.21 13.50 -1.97
C VAL A 414 8.66 14.59 -0.99
N GLY A 415 7.83 15.62 -0.76
CA GLY A 415 8.16 16.80 0.06
C GLY A 415 8.72 17.98 -0.74
N ASP A 416 8.85 17.87 -2.06
CA ASP A 416 9.22 18.99 -2.93
C ASP A 416 8.01 19.87 -3.25
N VAL A 417 7.95 21.01 -2.57
CA VAL A 417 6.96 22.07 -2.77
C VAL A 417 7.57 23.32 -3.43
N THR A 418 8.71 23.20 -4.10
CA THR A 418 9.37 24.34 -4.75
C THR A 418 8.76 24.67 -6.11
N SER A 419 8.40 23.65 -6.89
CA SER A 419 8.01 23.79 -8.29
C SER A 419 6.56 24.23 -8.50
N VAL A 420 6.37 25.15 -9.44
CA VAL A 420 5.06 25.75 -9.79
C VAL A 420 4.94 25.84 -11.31
N TYR A 421 3.93 25.18 -11.87
CA TYR A 421 3.74 25.01 -13.31
C TYR A 421 2.61 25.91 -13.80
N GLN A 422 2.87 26.70 -14.85
CA GLN A 422 1.87 27.58 -15.47
C GLN A 422 1.23 26.84 -16.64
N GLY A 423 -0.04 26.47 -16.51
CA GLY A 423 -0.76 25.68 -17.51
C GLY A 423 -0.51 24.17 -17.44
N GLU A 424 -1.39 23.44 -18.11
CA GLU A 424 -1.49 21.98 -18.06
C GLU A 424 -0.33 21.29 -18.76
N HIS A 425 0.12 21.84 -19.89
CA HIS A 425 1.21 21.27 -20.69
C HIS A 425 2.51 21.13 -19.90
N HIS A 426 2.95 22.19 -19.19
CA HIS A 426 4.17 22.17 -18.38
C HIS A 426 4.05 21.29 -17.13
N LEU A 427 2.84 21.16 -16.55
CA LEU A 427 2.60 20.19 -15.49
C LEU A 427 2.80 18.76 -16.02
N PHE A 428 2.19 18.43 -17.16
CA PHE A 428 2.23 17.09 -17.73
C PHE A 428 3.61 16.69 -18.27
N GLU A 429 4.30 17.62 -18.94
CA GLU A 429 5.70 17.48 -19.36
C GLU A 429 6.59 17.13 -18.16
N HIS A 430 6.43 17.83 -17.04
CA HIS A 430 7.15 17.48 -15.81
C HIS A 430 6.68 16.16 -15.20
N MET A 431 5.38 15.87 -15.13
CA MET A 431 4.86 14.61 -14.58
C MET A 431 5.40 13.40 -15.34
N PHE A 432 5.58 13.49 -16.66
CA PHE A 432 6.19 12.42 -17.46
C PHE A 432 7.62 12.05 -17.00
N HIS A 433 8.39 12.98 -16.44
CA HIS A 433 9.73 12.71 -15.91
C HIS A 433 9.72 11.85 -14.63
N HIS A 434 8.55 11.63 -14.01
CA HIS A 434 8.39 10.67 -12.91
C HIS A 434 8.10 9.24 -13.39
N GLN A 435 7.90 9.01 -14.69
CA GLN A 435 7.59 7.69 -15.24
C GLN A 435 8.67 6.67 -14.89
N GLY A 436 8.26 5.54 -14.32
CA GLY A 436 9.14 4.48 -13.86
C GLY A 436 9.96 4.80 -12.61
N GLY A 437 9.76 5.96 -11.99
CA GLY A 437 10.21 6.21 -10.61
C GLY A 437 9.43 5.36 -9.61
N VAL A 438 9.97 5.23 -8.39
CA VAL A 438 9.31 4.55 -7.26
C VAL A 438 8.93 5.60 -6.21
N LEU A 439 7.65 5.64 -5.84
CA LEU A 439 7.14 6.55 -4.82
C LEU A 439 6.29 5.76 -3.81
N ASN A 440 6.66 5.81 -2.54
CA ASN A 440 6.05 5.02 -1.45
C ASN A 440 5.95 3.51 -1.76
N GLY A 441 6.95 2.96 -2.47
CA GLY A 441 6.98 1.55 -2.90
C GLY A 441 6.17 1.23 -4.16
N VAL A 442 5.45 2.20 -4.73
CA VAL A 442 4.69 2.04 -5.98
C VAL A 442 5.56 2.48 -7.17
N GLU A 443 5.80 1.58 -8.12
CA GLU A 443 6.39 1.96 -9.42
C GLU A 443 5.38 2.79 -10.23
N LEU A 444 5.82 3.93 -10.77
CA LEU A 444 4.98 4.85 -11.54
C LEU A 444 4.89 4.42 -13.02
N TRP A 445 4.21 3.29 -13.25
CA TRP A 445 3.87 2.75 -14.57
C TRP A 445 2.37 2.48 -14.68
N GLY A 446 1.82 2.59 -15.90
CA GLY A 446 0.40 2.35 -16.14
C GLY A 446 -0.53 3.27 -15.32
N PRO A 447 -1.75 2.83 -14.98
CA PRO A 447 -2.75 3.64 -14.29
C PRO A 447 -2.42 3.84 -12.80
N ILE A 448 -2.35 5.10 -12.35
CA ILE A 448 -2.05 5.53 -10.97
C ILE A 448 -3.17 6.43 -10.44
N CYS A 449 -3.62 6.17 -9.21
CA CYS A 449 -4.45 7.08 -8.41
C CYS A 449 -3.55 7.86 -7.44
N LEU A 450 -3.80 9.16 -7.26
CA LEU A 450 -3.04 10.05 -6.38
C LEU A 450 -3.93 10.51 -5.22
N ASP A 451 -3.81 9.86 -4.08
CA ASP A 451 -4.67 10.07 -2.92
C ASP A 451 -3.86 10.69 -1.74
N PRO A 452 -4.49 11.20 -0.67
CA PRO A 452 -3.80 11.87 0.43
C PRO A 452 -2.73 11.03 1.15
N GLY A 453 -2.84 9.69 1.08
CA GLY A 453 -1.85 8.76 1.63
C GLY A 453 -0.67 8.44 0.69
N GLY A 454 -0.67 8.93 -0.55
CA GLY A 454 0.35 8.63 -1.56
C GLY A 454 -0.23 8.13 -2.89
N PRO A 455 0.64 7.74 -3.84
CA PRO A 455 0.22 7.07 -5.05
C PRO A 455 -0.24 5.64 -4.74
N ARG A 456 -1.14 5.10 -5.57
CA ARG A 456 -1.47 3.68 -5.62
C ARG A 456 -1.78 3.24 -7.05
N MET A 457 -1.68 1.95 -7.32
CA MET A 457 -2.16 1.39 -8.58
C MET A 457 -3.66 1.68 -8.75
N GLY A 458 -4.01 2.24 -9.90
CA GLY A 458 -5.38 2.50 -10.32
C GLY A 458 -5.89 1.43 -11.29
N SER A 459 -7.13 1.59 -11.72
CA SER A 459 -7.70 0.88 -12.86
C SER A 459 -7.93 1.86 -14.01
N GLU A 460 -8.16 1.37 -15.23
CA GLU A 460 -8.62 2.16 -16.38
C GLU A 460 -9.84 3.05 -16.07
N ARG A 461 -10.66 2.65 -15.07
CA ARG A 461 -11.86 3.39 -14.65
C ARG A 461 -11.62 4.43 -13.55
N THR A 462 -10.47 4.41 -12.87
CA THR A 462 -10.26 5.18 -11.63
C THR A 462 -8.95 5.97 -11.55
N PHE A 463 -8.06 5.86 -12.54
CA PHE A 463 -6.77 6.55 -12.52
C PHE A 463 -6.89 8.08 -12.57
N ASP A 464 -5.98 8.79 -11.90
CA ASP A 464 -5.82 10.24 -12.08
C ASP A 464 -4.85 10.54 -13.23
N ILE A 465 -3.74 9.79 -13.27
CA ILE A 465 -2.74 9.78 -14.35
C ILE A 465 -2.46 8.32 -14.75
N CYS A 466 -2.21 8.09 -16.03
CA CYS A 466 -1.71 6.82 -16.53
C CYS A 466 -0.45 7.07 -17.37
N PHE A 467 0.66 6.50 -16.90
CA PHE A 467 1.92 6.45 -17.64
C PHE A 467 1.87 5.40 -18.75
N ALA A 468 2.93 5.31 -19.56
CA ALA A 468 3.11 4.16 -20.43
C ALA A 468 3.12 2.84 -19.64
N GLU A 469 2.92 1.71 -20.32
CA GLU A 469 3.17 0.41 -19.71
C GLU A 469 4.67 0.18 -19.52
N ASN A 470 5.03 -0.55 -18.45
CA ASN A 470 6.42 -0.87 -18.18
C ASN A 470 6.96 -1.78 -19.31
N PRO A 471 8.02 -1.40 -20.04
CA PRO A 471 8.54 -2.20 -21.16
C PRO A 471 9.08 -3.57 -20.72
N ARG A 472 9.30 -3.82 -19.43
CA ARG A 472 9.62 -5.15 -18.87
C ARG A 472 8.42 -6.10 -18.83
N PHE A 473 7.20 -5.57 -18.82
CA PHE A 473 5.94 -6.33 -18.83
C PHE A 473 5.18 -6.22 -20.15
N ALA A 474 5.65 -5.37 -21.08
CA ALA A 474 5.20 -5.41 -22.46
C ALA A 474 5.43 -6.82 -23.03
N LEU A 475 4.34 -7.52 -23.32
CA LEU A 475 4.37 -8.79 -24.04
C LEU A 475 5.20 -8.61 -25.32
N PRO A 476 6.10 -9.55 -25.66
CA PRO A 476 6.79 -9.53 -26.95
C PRO A 476 5.79 -9.34 -28.09
N LYS A 477 6.15 -8.60 -29.15
CA LYS A 477 5.22 -8.30 -30.26
C LYS A 477 4.66 -9.55 -30.95
N ASP A 478 5.31 -10.69 -30.77
CA ASP A 478 4.96 -12.00 -31.34
C ASP A 478 4.24 -12.90 -30.32
N ALA A 479 3.96 -12.42 -29.10
CA ALA A 479 3.18 -13.14 -28.10
C ALA A 479 1.70 -13.04 -28.44
N PHE A 480 1.15 -14.13 -29.00
CA PHE A 480 -0.26 -14.24 -29.33
C PHE A 480 -1.11 -14.16 -28.05
N GLU A 481 -1.99 -13.17 -28.00
CA GLU A 481 -3.02 -13.05 -26.96
C GLU A 481 -4.00 -14.22 -27.11
N MET A 482 -3.80 -15.29 -26.33
CA MET A 482 -4.80 -16.34 -26.16
C MET A 482 -6.00 -15.73 -25.45
N SER A 483 -6.97 -15.24 -26.22
CA SER A 483 -8.26 -14.79 -25.73
C SER A 483 -9.00 -15.97 -25.10
N VAL A 484 -8.86 -16.14 -23.78
CA VAL A 484 -9.58 -17.16 -23.01
C VAL A 484 -11.04 -16.70 -22.82
N THR A 485 -11.77 -16.67 -23.93
CA THR A 485 -13.23 -16.80 -23.95
C THR A 485 -13.58 -18.28 -23.80
N THR A 486 -13.14 -18.91 -22.70
CA THR A 486 -13.82 -20.12 -22.22
C THR A 486 -15.10 -19.65 -21.58
N GLU A 487 -16.14 -19.60 -22.40
CA GLU A 487 -17.53 -19.61 -21.98
C GLU A 487 -17.71 -20.79 -21.02
N ILE A 488 -17.81 -20.51 -19.72
CA ILE A 488 -18.07 -21.53 -18.70
C ILE A 488 -19.54 -21.91 -18.86
N VAL A 489 -19.78 -22.93 -19.68
CA VAL A 489 -21.09 -23.57 -19.77
C VAL A 489 -21.34 -24.25 -18.43
N GLU A 490 -22.20 -23.64 -17.62
CA GLU A 490 -22.71 -24.23 -16.39
C GLU A 490 -23.44 -25.53 -16.75
N ALA A 491 -22.91 -26.66 -16.28
CA ALA A 491 -23.50 -27.96 -16.53
C ALA A 491 -24.70 -28.16 -15.59
N ASP A 492 -25.91 -27.96 -16.12
CA ASP A 492 -27.16 -28.24 -15.40
C ASP A 492 -27.18 -29.70 -14.90
N GLY A 493 -27.18 -29.85 -13.58
CA GLY A 493 -27.26 -31.15 -12.92
C GLY A 493 -28.65 -31.76 -13.06
N THR A 494 -28.88 -32.53 -14.13
CA THR A 494 -30.13 -33.28 -14.32
C THR A 494 -30.10 -34.55 -13.47
N GLU A 495 -30.91 -34.59 -12.42
CA GLU A 495 -31.13 -35.78 -11.59
C GLU A 495 -31.71 -36.93 -12.43
N ILE A 496 -31.04 -38.10 -12.43
CA ILE A 496 -31.60 -39.32 -13.00
C ILE A 496 -31.88 -40.31 -11.86
N TYR A 497 -33.12 -40.29 -11.38
CA TYR A 497 -33.72 -41.45 -10.73
C TYR A 497 -34.01 -42.52 -11.78
N GLY A 498 -33.54 -43.74 -11.56
CA GLY A 498 -33.70 -44.84 -12.50
C GLY A 498 -33.43 -46.19 -11.86
N GLU A 499 -34.41 -46.71 -11.13
CA GLU A 499 -34.38 -48.10 -10.66
C GLU A 499 -34.49 -49.09 -11.84
N ASN A 500 -34.16 -50.35 -11.52
CA ASN A 500 -34.73 -51.58 -12.07
C ASN A 500 -34.19 -52.20 -13.38
N LEU A 501 -33.70 -53.44 -13.18
CA LEU A 501 -34.00 -54.66 -13.96
C LEU A 501 -33.54 -54.76 -15.43
N PHE A 502 -32.56 -55.63 -15.68
CA PHE A 502 -32.67 -56.93 -16.40
C PHE A 502 -31.24 -57.38 -16.83
N LYS A 503 -30.65 -58.44 -16.27
CA LYS A 503 -30.81 -59.88 -16.60
C LYS A 503 -30.48 -60.26 -18.05
N ASN A 504 -29.40 -61.03 -18.20
CA ASN A 504 -29.00 -61.84 -19.37
C ASN A 504 -28.50 -60.99 -20.58
N GLN A 505 -27.67 -61.49 -21.50
CA GLN A 505 -27.38 -62.87 -21.85
C GLN A 505 -25.93 -63.05 -22.39
N ARG A 506 -25.37 -64.24 -22.15
CA ARG A 506 -24.05 -64.70 -22.62
C ARG A 506 -24.18 -65.31 -24.02
N ILE A 507 -23.48 -64.79 -25.02
CA ILE A 507 -23.18 -65.52 -26.28
C ILE A 507 -21.72 -65.27 -26.65
N GLU A 508 -21.03 -66.37 -26.96
CA GLU A 508 -19.65 -66.41 -27.42
C GLU A 508 -19.61 -66.42 -28.96
N GLY A 509 -18.65 -65.69 -29.54
CA GLY A 509 -17.79 -66.27 -30.58
C GLY A 509 -18.10 -66.05 -32.07
N VAL A 510 -17.02 -66.32 -32.83
CA VAL A 510 -16.93 -66.65 -34.26
C VAL A 510 -16.95 -65.50 -35.28
N GLN A 511 -15.73 -65.09 -35.64
CA GLN A 511 -15.21 -64.86 -37.01
C GLN A 511 -16.22 -64.89 -38.18
N ARG A 512 -16.21 -63.82 -38.98
CA ARG A 512 -15.36 -63.74 -40.19
C ARG A 512 -15.17 -62.31 -40.68
#